data_AF-A0A0A7M4U5-F1
#
_entry.id   AF-A0A0A7M4U5-F1
#
_cell.length_a   1.000
_cell.length_b   1.000
_cell.length_c   1.000
_cell.angle_alpha   90.00
_cell.angle_beta   90.00
_cell.angle_gamma   90.00
#
_symmetry.space_group_name_H-M   'P 1'
#
loop_
_entity.id
_entity.type
_entity.pdbx_description
1 polymer ?
#
loop_
_entity_poly.entity_id
_entity_poly.type
_entity_poly.pdbx_seq_one_letter_code
_entity_poly.pdbx_strand_id
1 'polypeptide(L)'
;AVCYAAKFEAQSLIRYHDQHHVTNPDSQICTVLARSFADIGDIIRGRDLYRGNNRENDKLKFSGIYIKKKNGKTNGKLKTRYKGDTTNYYQLREDWWTANRHTVWEAITCGAPKESKYFRGTCNYKGTWSQANHQCRCKKNDDTSDTDQVPTYFDYVPQYLRWF
;
A
#
# COMPACT_ATOMS: atom_id res chain seq x y z
N ALA A 1 8.34 10.42 -0.87
CA ALA A 1 7.19 10.90 -0.08
C ALA A 1 6.32 9.73 0.39
N VAL A 2 5.67 8.98 -0.52
CA VAL A 2 4.72 7.90 -0.14
C VAL A 2 5.35 6.81 0.75
N CYS A 3 6.49 6.23 0.35
CA CYS A 3 7.16 5.21 1.18
C CYS A 3 7.61 5.73 2.56
N TYR A 4 7.96 7.02 2.66
CA TYR A 4 8.33 7.63 3.93
C TYR A 4 7.12 7.75 4.86
N ALA A 5 5.99 8.20 4.32
CA ALA A 5 4.71 8.23 5.05
C ALA A 5 4.29 6.82 5.49
N ALA A 6 4.38 5.83 4.60
CA ALA A 6 4.07 4.43 4.91
C ALA A 6 4.95 3.89 6.04
N LYS A 7 6.26 4.16 6.00
CA LYS A 7 7.19 3.78 7.08
C LYS A 7 6.81 4.43 8.41
N PHE A 8 6.50 5.72 8.41
CA PHE A 8 6.16 6.46 9.63
C PHE A 8 4.83 5.97 10.24
N GLU A 9 3.83 5.74 9.39
CA GLU A 9 2.54 5.15 9.76
C GLU A 9 2.73 3.78 10.41
N ALA A 10 3.54 2.91 9.80
CA ALA A 10 3.86 1.60 10.38
C ALA A 10 4.52 1.70 11.76
N GLN A 11 5.47 2.63 11.95
CA GLN A 11 6.13 2.82 13.24
C GLN A 11 5.12 3.18 14.34
N SER A 12 4.15 4.03 14.03
CA SER A 12 3.05 4.35 14.93
C SER A 12 2.20 3.12 15.25
N LEU A 13 1.75 2.41 14.21
CA LEU A 13 0.87 1.24 14.34
C LEU A 13 1.50 0.10 15.13
N ILE A 14 2.78 -0.19 14.90
CA ILE A 14 3.50 -1.25 15.62
C ILE A 14 3.52 -0.92 17.12
N ARG A 15 3.86 0.32 17.48
CA ARG A 15 3.89 0.76 18.88
C ARG A 15 2.53 0.62 19.57
N TYR A 16 1.45 1.05 18.92
CA TYR A 16 0.10 0.95 19.49
C TYR A 16 -0.40 -0.49 19.51
N HIS A 17 -0.06 -1.27 18.49
CA HIS A 17 -0.40 -2.69 18.41
C HIS A 17 0.23 -3.46 19.57
N ASP A 18 1.50 -3.23 19.89
CA ASP A 18 2.18 -3.87 21.02
C ASP A 18 1.45 -3.62 22.35
N GLN A 19 0.94 -2.40 22.56
CA GLN A 19 0.15 -2.05 23.75
C GLN A 19 -1.22 -2.76 23.76
N HIS A 20 -1.93 -2.73 22.63
CA HIS A 20 -3.25 -3.35 22.49
C HIS A 20 -3.21 -4.89 22.51
N HIS A 21 -2.10 -5.48 22.08
CA HIS A 21 -1.91 -6.93 22.02
C HIS A 21 -1.86 -7.55 23.41
N VAL A 22 -1.43 -6.80 24.44
CA VAL A 22 -1.45 -7.24 25.84
C VAL A 22 -2.84 -7.67 26.28
N THR A 23 -3.88 -6.94 25.85
CA THR A 23 -5.27 -7.25 26.17
C THR A 23 -6.01 -7.98 25.05
N ASN A 24 -5.43 -8.05 23.85
CA ASN A 24 -6.03 -8.66 22.65
C ASN A 24 -4.98 -9.52 21.90
N PRO A 25 -4.64 -10.71 22.42
CA PRO A 25 -3.55 -11.53 21.87
C PRO A 25 -3.85 -12.07 20.46
N ASP A 26 -5.11 -12.07 20.01
CA ASP A 26 -5.49 -12.49 18.66
C ASP A 26 -5.22 -11.40 17.59
N SER A 27 -4.84 -10.19 18.02
CA SER A 27 -4.57 -9.09 17.11
C SER A 27 -3.30 -9.33 16.30
N GLN A 28 -3.40 -9.39 14.98
CA GLN A 28 -2.27 -9.65 14.10
C GLN A 28 -1.72 -8.36 13.45
N ILE A 29 -0.45 -8.04 13.73
CA ILE A 29 0.19 -6.83 13.19
C ILE A 29 0.14 -6.76 11.66
N CYS A 30 0.35 -7.88 10.96
CA CYS A 30 0.28 -7.90 9.48
C CYS A 30 -1.10 -7.50 8.94
N THR A 31 -2.18 -7.82 9.67
CA THR A 31 -3.54 -7.43 9.29
C THR A 31 -3.78 -5.95 9.54
N VAL A 32 -3.24 -5.39 10.63
CA VAL A 32 -3.27 -3.95 10.91
C VAL A 32 -2.52 -3.16 9.84
N LEU A 33 -1.31 -3.58 9.50
CA LEU A 33 -0.52 -2.97 8.42
C LEU A 33 -1.21 -3.11 7.05
N ALA A 34 -1.86 -4.25 6.77
CA ALA A 34 -2.63 -4.45 5.54
C ALA A 34 -3.83 -3.49 5.40
N ARG A 35 -4.51 -3.16 6.51
CA ARG A 35 -5.59 -2.17 6.52
C ARG A 35 -5.07 -0.77 6.23
N SER A 36 -4.02 -0.35 6.94
CA SER A 36 -3.40 0.97 6.73
C SER A 36 -2.82 1.12 5.33
N PHE A 37 -2.18 0.09 4.79
CA PHE A 37 -1.72 0.04 3.40
C PHE A 37 -2.86 0.29 2.39
N ALA A 38 -4.03 -0.30 2.63
CA ALA A 38 -5.19 -0.11 1.78
C ALA A 38 -5.75 1.32 1.85
N ASP A 39 -5.75 1.93 3.03
CA ASP A 39 -6.17 3.32 3.23
C ASP A 39 -5.18 4.31 2.58
N ILE A 40 -3.87 4.07 2.69
CA ILE A 40 -2.84 4.82 1.92
C ILE A 40 -3.13 4.70 0.41
N GLY A 41 -3.45 3.48 -0.06
CA GLY A 41 -3.84 3.25 -1.45
C GLY A 41 -5.05 4.07 -1.87
N ASP A 42 -6.08 4.15 -1.04
CA ASP A 42 -7.29 4.93 -1.32
C ASP A 42 -7.05 6.44 -1.28
N ILE A 43 -6.19 6.94 -0.37
CA ILE A 43 -5.75 8.34 -0.36
C ILE A 43 -5.01 8.66 -1.67
N ILE A 44 -4.07 7.80 -2.06
CA ILE A 44 -3.26 7.98 -3.28
C ILE A 44 -4.08 7.85 -4.54
N ARG A 45 -5.16 7.07 -4.56
CA ARG A 45 -6.07 6.94 -5.71
C ARG A 45 -7.22 7.95 -5.69
N GLY A 46 -7.41 8.65 -4.58
CA GLY A 46 -8.50 9.61 -4.40
C GLY A 46 -9.86 8.96 -4.14
N ARG A 47 -9.86 7.71 -3.66
CA ARG A 47 -11.04 6.91 -3.29
C ARG A 47 -11.37 6.99 -1.80
N ASP A 48 -10.47 7.53 -1.00
CA ASP A 48 -10.67 7.69 0.44
C ASP A 48 -11.96 8.47 0.75
N LEU A 49 -12.80 7.89 1.60
CA LEU A 49 -14.09 8.42 2.03
C LEU A 49 -13.93 9.39 3.19
N TYR A 50 -12.80 9.39 3.89
CA TYR A 50 -12.53 10.35 4.95
C TYR A 50 -12.36 11.75 4.37
N ARG A 51 -13.30 12.63 4.70
CA ARG A 51 -13.49 13.93 4.05
C ARG A 51 -13.26 15.09 5.01
N GLY A 52 -12.33 14.97 5.96
CA GLY A 52 -11.98 15.99 6.95
C GLY A 52 -11.68 17.39 6.37
N ASN A 53 -11.32 18.36 7.21
CA ASN A 53 -11.37 19.80 6.88
C ASN A 53 -10.47 20.30 5.72
N ASN A 54 -9.57 19.50 5.15
CA ASN A 54 -8.56 19.94 4.16
C ASN A 54 -8.71 19.31 2.75
N ARG A 55 -9.95 19.15 2.28
CA ARG A 55 -10.37 18.39 1.05
C ARG A 55 -9.63 18.68 -0.27
N GLU A 56 -9.08 19.87 -0.48
CA GLU A 56 -8.56 20.27 -1.81
C GLU A 56 -7.05 20.13 -1.97
N ASN A 57 -6.27 20.34 -0.90
CA ASN A 57 -4.84 20.53 -1.03
C ASN A 57 -4.07 19.25 -1.40
N ASP A 58 -4.51 18.08 -0.95
CA ASP A 58 -3.78 16.82 -1.18
C ASP A 58 -4.06 16.21 -2.56
N LYS A 59 -5.30 16.35 -3.06
CA LYS A 59 -5.69 15.89 -4.41
C LYS A 59 -4.99 16.69 -5.50
N LEU A 60 -4.82 17.99 -5.30
CA LEU A 60 -4.19 18.91 -6.26
C LEU A 60 -2.65 18.78 -6.32
N LYS A 61 -2.00 18.36 -5.23
CA LYS A 61 -0.53 18.25 -5.18
C LYS A 61 0.01 17.02 -5.89
N PHE A 62 -0.64 15.86 -5.75
CA PHE A 62 -0.16 14.62 -6.38
C PHE A 62 -0.21 14.70 -7.92
N SER A 63 -1.32 15.23 -8.44
CA SER A 63 -1.53 15.44 -9.87
C SER A 63 -0.52 16.44 -10.46
N GLY A 64 -0.35 17.61 -9.83
CA GLY A 64 0.55 18.66 -10.31
C GLY A 64 2.02 18.23 -10.43
N ILE A 65 2.53 17.44 -9.48
CA ILE A 65 3.91 16.94 -9.48
C ILE A 65 4.15 15.93 -10.61
N TYR A 66 3.20 15.01 -10.81
CA TYR A 66 3.37 13.95 -11.81
C TYR A 66 3.26 14.47 -13.25
N ILE A 67 2.34 15.41 -13.50
CA ILE A 67 2.17 16.05 -14.82
C ILE A 67 3.41 16.88 -15.18
N LYS A 68 3.96 17.66 -14.23
CA LYS A 68 5.20 18.41 -14.45
C LYS A 68 6.39 17.49 -14.78
N LYS A 69 6.49 16.34 -14.10
CA LYS A 69 7.51 15.32 -14.41
C LYS A 69 7.31 14.67 -15.78
N LYS A 70 6.06 14.50 -16.25
CA LYS A 70 5.70 13.96 -17.57
C LYS A 70 6.01 14.90 -18.73
N ASN A 71 5.89 16.22 -18.52
CA ASN A 71 6.21 17.22 -19.56
C ASN A 71 7.71 17.26 -19.91
N GLY A 72 8.57 16.65 -19.09
CA GLY A 72 10.01 16.71 -19.26
C GLY A 72 10.61 15.81 -20.34
N LYS A 73 10.04 14.63 -20.70
CA LYS A 73 10.73 13.73 -21.67
C LYS A 73 10.03 12.48 -22.25
N THR A 74 8.74 12.15 -22.06
CA THR A 74 8.27 10.79 -22.46
C THR A 74 6.90 10.64 -23.15
N ASN A 75 7.00 10.10 -24.38
CA ASN A 75 6.09 9.20 -25.12
C ASN A 75 4.64 9.66 -25.40
N GLY A 76 4.35 9.94 -26.66
CA GLY A 76 2.99 10.22 -27.17
C GLY A 76 1.94 9.18 -26.74
N LYS A 77 2.35 7.90 -26.59
CA LYS A 77 1.49 6.81 -26.07
C LYS A 77 0.88 7.11 -24.69
N LEU A 78 1.63 7.72 -23.76
CA LEU A 78 1.14 8.08 -22.42
C LEU A 78 0.23 9.31 -22.47
N LYS A 79 0.43 10.23 -23.42
CA LYS A 79 -0.51 11.34 -23.63
C LYS A 79 -1.84 10.81 -24.16
N THR A 80 -1.81 9.85 -25.08
CA THR A 80 -3.01 9.19 -25.61
C THR A 80 -3.76 8.40 -24.53
N ARG A 81 -3.06 7.56 -23.75
CA ARG A 81 -3.68 6.73 -22.70
C ARG A 81 -4.47 7.56 -21.67
N TYR A 82 -3.92 8.68 -21.23
CA TYR A 82 -4.54 9.52 -20.19
C TYR A 82 -5.18 10.81 -20.73
N LYS A 83 -5.48 10.88 -22.05
CA LYS A 83 -5.98 12.11 -22.69
C LYS A 83 -7.29 12.62 -22.06
N GLY A 84 -8.16 11.70 -21.64
CA GLY A 84 -9.45 12.02 -20.99
C GLY A 84 -9.38 12.18 -19.47
N ASP A 85 -8.21 11.96 -18.86
CA ASP A 85 -8.05 11.94 -17.41
C ASP A 85 -7.41 13.26 -16.95
N THR A 86 -8.17 14.35 -17.03
CA THR A 86 -7.64 15.73 -16.95
C THR A 86 -7.92 16.48 -15.66
N THR A 87 -8.90 16.03 -14.86
CA THR A 87 -9.33 16.76 -13.65
C THR A 87 -8.78 16.12 -12.38
N ASN A 88 -9.01 14.81 -12.22
CA ASN A 88 -8.66 14.09 -10.98
C ASN A 88 -7.56 13.04 -11.18
N TYR A 89 -7.16 12.79 -12.43
CA TYR A 89 -6.08 11.87 -12.79
C TYR A 89 -6.31 10.45 -12.23
N TYR A 90 -7.57 10.00 -12.17
CA TYR A 90 -7.92 8.72 -11.53
C TYR A 90 -7.21 7.54 -12.18
N GLN A 91 -7.23 7.45 -13.51
CA GLN A 91 -6.57 6.34 -14.23
C GLN A 91 -5.06 6.36 -13.98
N LEU A 92 -4.46 7.55 -14.02
CA LEU A 92 -3.05 7.71 -13.74
C LEU A 92 -2.68 7.29 -12.31
N ARG A 93 -3.53 7.62 -11.33
CA ARG A 93 -3.30 7.30 -9.91
C ARG A 93 -3.49 5.81 -9.64
N GLU A 94 -4.44 5.16 -10.29
CA GLU A 94 -4.60 3.68 -10.26
C GLU A 94 -3.39 2.96 -10.84
N ASP A 95 -2.93 3.40 -12.02
CA ASP A 95 -1.78 2.81 -12.70
C ASP A 95 -0.50 3.03 -11.88
N TRP A 96 -0.35 4.21 -11.28
CA TRP A 96 0.76 4.50 -10.38
C TRP A 96 0.73 3.60 -9.14
N TRP A 97 -0.42 3.48 -8.47
CA TRP A 97 -0.55 2.61 -7.30
C TRP A 97 -0.20 1.17 -7.67
N THR A 98 -0.80 0.63 -8.73
CA THR A 98 -0.53 -0.75 -9.18
C THR A 98 0.95 -0.98 -9.48
N ALA A 99 1.63 -0.01 -10.09
CA ALA A 99 3.06 -0.11 -10.39
C ALA A 99 3.97 0.00 -9.15
N ASN A 100 3.56 0.72 -8.10
CA ASN A 100 4.43 1.02 -6.95
C ASN A 100 4.02 0.33 -5.64
N ARG A 101 2.86 -0.33 -5.59
CA ARG A 101 2.29 -0.91 -4.36
C ARG A 101 3.23 -1.87 -3.64
N HIS A 102 4.08 -2.60 -4.37
CA HIS A 102 5.10 -3.49 -3.79
C HIS A 102 6.15 -2.70 -2.97
N THR A 103 6.68 -1.59 -3.50
CA THR A 103 7.61 -0.72 -2.75
C THR A 103 6.98 -0.04 -1.54
N VAL A 104 5.69 0.28 -1.62
CA VAL A 104 4.95 0.85 -0.48
C VAL A 104 4.71 -0.21 0.59
N TRP A 105 4.42 -1.45 0.18
CA TRP A 105 4.31 -2.59 1.08
C TRP A 105 5.64 -2.86 1.79
N GLU A 106 6.75 -2.89 1.05
CA GLU A 106 8.07 -3.07 1.64
C GLU A 106 8.35 -2.00 2.72
N ALA A 107 8.03 -0.73 2.42
CA ALA A 107 8.22 0.37 3.36
C ALA A 107 7.34 0.27 4.61
N ILE A 108 6.05 -0.10 4.48
CA ILE A 108 5.14 -0.23 5.62
C ILE A 108 5.48 -1.45 6.48
N THR A 109 6.09 -2.49 5.90
CA THR A 109 6.49 -3.69 6.65
C THR A 109 7.92 -3.66 7.19
N CYS A 110 8.71 -2.65 6.83
CA CYS A 110 10.15 -2.58 7.14
C CYS A 110 10.45 -2.75 8.65
N GLY A 111 9.59 -2.21 9.51
CA GLY A 111 9.73 -2.29 10.97
C GLY A 111 8.96 -3.43 11.64
N ALA A 112 8.21 -4.24 10.89
CA ALA A 112 7.39 -5.29 11.48
C ALA A 112 8.27 -6.38 12.14
N PRO A 113 7.81 -7.05 13.21
CA PRO A 113 8.57 -8.14 13.84
C PRO A 113 8.88 -9.27 12.85
N LYS A 114 10.07 -9.86 12.95
CA LYS A 114 10.61 -10.84 11.97
C LYS A 114 9.67 -12.01 11.69
N GLU A 115 9.07 -12.57 12.73
CA GLU A 115 8.19 -13.75 12.65
C GLU A 115 6.70 -13.40 12.40
N SER A 116 6.40 -12.13 12.13
CA SER A 116 5.02 -11.71 11.87
C SER A 116 4.52 -12.32 10.58
N LYS A 117 3.36 -12.99 10.67
CA LYS A 117 2.73 -13.68 9.55
C LYS A 117 1.41 -13.06 9.13
N TYR A 118 1.21 -12.92 7.82
CA TYR A 118 -0.11 -12.65 7.28
C TYR A 118 -0.95 -13.93 7.26
N PHE A 119 -2.20 -13.86 7.73
CA PHE A 119 -3.03 -15.05 7.96
C PHE A 119 -3.35 -15.85 6.70
N ARG A 120 -3.46 -15.20 5.54
CA ARG A 120 -3.77 -15.88 4.28
C ARG A 120 -2.49 -16.48 3.68
N GLY A 121 -2.60 -17.72 3.20
CA GLY A 121 -1.56 -18.37 2.41
C GLY A 121 -1.52 -17.82 1.00
N THR A 122 -0.90 -16.67 0.80
CA THR A 122 -0.85 -15.98 -0.51
C THR A 122 0.50 -16.10 -1.20
N CYS A 123 1.58 -16.38 -0.47
CA CYS A 123 2.90 -16.47 -1.07
C CYS A 123 3.01 -17.75 -1.91
N ASN A 124 3.63 -17.65 -3.07
CA ASN A 124 4.06 -18.83 -3.83
C ASN A 124 5.49 -19.17 -3.43
N TYR A 125 5.65 -20.19 -2.60
CA TYR A 125 6.95 -20.71 -2.21
C TYR A 125 7.11 -22.13 -2.76
N LYS A 126 8.06 -22.30 -3.67
CA LYS A 126 8.38 -23.59 -4.31
C LYS A 126 7.15 -24.30 -4.90
N GLY A 127 6.20 -23.55 -5.45
CA GLY A 127 4.98 -24.10 -6.05
C GLY A 127 3.88 -24.45 -5.04
N THR A 128 4.05 -24.11 -3.77
CA THR A 128 3.05 -24.29 -2.70
C THR A 128 2.60 -22.95 -2.14
N TRP A 129 1.34 -22.89 -1.72
CA TRP A 129 0.78 -21.72 -1.06
C TRP A 129 1.29 -21.64 0.39
N SER A 130 1.96 -20.55 0.73
CA SER A 130 2.51 -20.30 2.07
C SER A 130 2.09 -18.93 2.61
N GLN A 131 2.19 -18.77 3.93
CA GLN A 131 1.95 -17.48 4.58
C GLN A 131 3.14 -16.55 4.39
N ALA A 132 2.87 -15.24 4.38
CA ALA A 132 3.92 -14.21 4.40
C ALA A 132 4.44 -14.06 5.83
N ASN A 133 5.37 -14.92 6.24
CA ASN A 133 5.86 -15.11 7.61
C ASN A 133 7.19 -14.39 7.92
N HIS A 134 7.73 -13.61 6.98
CA HIS A 134 8.96 -12.86 7.17
C HIS A 134 8.66 -11.36 7.17
N GLN A 135 8.33 -10.80 8.34
CA GLN A 135 7.88 -9.42 8.48
C GLN A 135 6.68 -9.11 7.56
N CYS A 136 5.68 -9.99 7.53
CA CYS A 136 4.52 -9.84 6.63
C CYS A 136 4.87 -9.83 5.13
N ARG A 137 6.02 -10.36 4.72
CA ARG A 137 6.45 -10.42 3.31
C ARG A 137 6.66 -11.85 2.84
N CYS A 138 6.52 -12.03 1.53
CA CYS A 138 6.86 -13.27 0.84
C CYS A 138 8.35 -13.29 0.52
N LYS A 139 9.02 -14.42 0.73
CA LYS A 139 10.40 -14.65 0.31
C LYS A 139 10.45 -15.37 -1.04
N LYS A 140 11.53 -15.16 -1.78
CA LYS A 140 11.88 -16.00 -2.93
C LYS A 140 12.20 -17.41 -2.44
N ASN A 141 12.26 -18.37 -3.37
CA ASN A 141 12.58 -19.76 -3.10
C ASN A 141 13.97 -19.97 -2.45
N ASP A 142 14.81 -18.92 -2.42
CA ASP A 142 16.13 -18.89 -1.81
C ASP A 142 16.14 -18.46 -0.33
N ASP A 143 15.00 -18.05 0.24
CA ASP A 143 14.85 -17.55 1.62
C ASP A 143 15.74 -16.34 2.00
N THR A 144 16.45 -15.76 1.04
CA THR A 144 17.36 -14.63 1.25
C THR A 144 16.71 -13.31 0.90
N SER A 145 15.95 -13.28 -0.19
CA SER A 145 15.38 -12.06 -0.74
C SER A 145 13.86 -12.06 -0.70
N ASP A 146 13.28 -10.87 -0.48
CA ASP A 146 11.84 -10.70 -0.57
C ASP A 146 11.40 -10.72 -2.04
N THR A 147 10.15 -11.11 -2.27
CA THR A 147 9.51 -10.97 -3.58
C THR A 147 8.79 -9.62 -3.67
N ASP A 148 8.45 -9.21 -4.89
CA ASP A 148 7.57 -8.04 -5.12
C ASP A 148 6.09 -8.37 -4.80
N GLN A 149 5.80 -9.56 -4.30
CA GLN A 149 4.45 -9.99 -4.00
C GLN A 149 3.94 -9.36 -2.71
N VAL A 150 2.91 -8.54 -2.85
CA VAL A 150 2.10 -8.06 -1.73
C VAL A 150 1.11 -9.16 -1.33
N PRO A 151 1.12 -9.66 -0.08
CA PRO A 151 0.27 -10.77 0.36
C PRO A 151 -1.19 -10.38 0.60
N THR A 152 -1.52 -9.10 0.53
CA THR A 152 -2.88 -8.59 0.69
C THR A 152 -3.43 -7.98 -0.61
N TYR A 153 -4.76 -8.04 -0.71
CA TYR A 153 -5.55 -7.37 -1.75
C TYR A 153 -6.58 -6.42 -1.16
N PHE A 154 -6.42 -6.03 0.12
CA PHE A 154 -7.33 -5.09 0.77
C PHE A 154 -7.39 -3.74 0.05
N ASP A 155 -6.31 -3.31 -0.58
CA ASP A 155 -6.31 -2.14 -1.46
C ASP A 155 -7.21 -2.28 -2.70
N TYR A 156 -7.70 -3.48 -3.03
CA TYR A 156 -8.71 -3.67 -4.08
C TYR A 156 -10.12 -3.94 -3.53
N VAL A 157 -10.30 -3.95 -2.21
CA VAL A 157 -11.61 -4.04 -1.56
C VAL A 157 -12.14 -2.62 -1.28
N PRO A 158 -13.40 -2.28 -1.62
CA PRO A 158 -13.99 -0.97 -1.30
C PRO A 158 -13.85 -0.60 0.18
N GLN A 159 -13.44 0.65 0.47
CA GLN A 159 -13.12 1.10 1.84
C GLN A 159 -14.24 0.84 2.86
N TYR A 160 -15.50 1.06 2.47
CA TYR A 160 -16.67 0.79 3.32
C TYR A 160 -16.70 -0.66 3.84
N LEU A 161 -16.35 -1.65 3.00
CA LEU A 161 -16.32 -3.07 3.39
C LEU A 161 -15.13 -3.44 4.27
N ARG A 162 -14.10 -2.57 4.36
CA ARG A 162 -12.93 -2.79 5.21
C ARG A 162 -13.10 -2.21 6.61
N TRP A 163 -13.96 -1.20 6.74
CA TRP A 163 -14.21 -0.45 7.97
C TRP A 163 -15.45 -0.95 8.74
N PHE A 164 -16.34 -1.68 8.07
CA PHE A 164 -17.43 -2.42 8.69
C PHE A 164 -16.92 -3.68 9.39
#